data_AF-A0A7S2E8L0-F1
#
_entry.id   AF-A0A7S2E8L0-F1
#
_cell.length_a   1.000
_cell.length_b   1.000
_cell.length_c   1.000
_cell.angle_alpha   90.00
_cell.angle_beta   90.00
_cell.angle_gamma   90.00
#
_symmetry.space_group_name_H-M   'P 1'
#
loop_
_entity.id
_entity.type
_entity.pdbx_description
1 polymer ?
#
loop_
_entity_poly.entity_id
_entity_poly.type
_entity_poly.pdbx_seq_one_letter_code
_entity_poly.pdbx_strand_id
1 'polypeptide(L)'
;MDLGYGSKNQVMGAAVSAAILRQTQAKEAAINDELAQYDSLLNDAGDSELEVLRERRLASMKRAAEQRRKWREAGHGTYDALGEGQHGGDAARAFFDASKKSDRMVVHFHRPSTRMCDVFHSHLDKLARRHLETRFVRINVDGCDKEGG
;
A
#
# COMPACT_ATOMS: atom_id res chain seq x y z
N MET A 1 24.61 15.98 -88.72
CA MET A 1 23.86 17.07 -88.06
C MET A 1 22.98 16.41 -87.02
N ASP A 2 23.44 16.43 -85.76
CA ASP A 2 22.73 15.84 -84.63
C ASP A 2 21.60 16.78 -84.22
N LEU A 3 20.36 16.37 -84.47
CA LEU A 3 19.17 17.17 -84.20
C LEU A 3 18.90 17.13 -82.68
N GLY A 4 19.37 18.15 -81.97
CA GLY A 4 19.37 18.33 -80.50
C GLY A 4 18.01 18.36 -79.78
N TYR A 5 17.10 17.45 -80.12
CA TYR A 5 15.82 17.24 -79.44
C TYR A 5 15.94 16.37 -78.16
N GLY A 6 17.10 15.74 -77.90
CA GLY A 6 17.32 14.92 -76.70
C GLY A 6 17.53 15.70 -75.40
N SER A 7 18.05 16.93 -75.47
CA SER A 7 18.42 17.73 -74.28
C SER A 7 17.22 18.26 -73.50
N LYS A 8 16.17 18.74 -74.18
CA LYS A 8 15.02 19.39 -73.53
C LYS A 8 14.17 18.40 -72.71
N ASN A 9 13.96 17.17 -73.22
CA ASN A 9 13.26 16.13 -72.48
C ASN A 9 14.06 15.61 -71.28
N GLN A 10 15.38 15.54 -71.39
CA GLN A 10 16.25 15.15 -70.26
C GLN A 10 16.24 16.19 -69.14
N VAL A 11 16.30 17.47 -69.49
CA VAL A 11 16.26 18.58 -68.53
C VAL A 11 14.88 18.67 -67.86
N MET A 12 13.79 18.47 -68.60
CA MET A 12 12.45 18.38 -68.02
C MET A 12 12.30 17.15 -67.10
N GLY A 13 12.80 15.98 -67.51
CA GLY A 13 12.77 14.77 -66.67
C GLY A 13 13.54 14.94 -65.35
N ALA A 14 14.70 15.62 -65.39
CA ALA A 14 15.49 15.93 -64.21
C ALA A 14 14.84 16.98 -63.29
N ALA A 15 14.16 17.98 -63.86
CA ALA A 15 13.43 18.97 -63.07
C ALA A 15 12.21 18.37 -62.38
N VAL A 16 11.46 17.50 -63.06
CA VAL A 16 10.31 16.78 -62.50
C VAL A 16 10.76 15.80 -61.41
N SER A 17 11.84 15.05 -61.63
CA SER A 17 12.36 14.14 -60.61
C SER A 17 12.82 14.88 -59.35
N ALA A 18 13.50 16.02 -59.49
CA ALA A 18 13.92 16.85 -58.37
C ALA A 18 12.72 17.45 -57.59
N ALA A 19 11.64 17.83 -58.30
CA ALA A 19 10.42 18.33 -57.68
C ALA A 19 9.69 17.23 -56.88
N ILE A 20 9.59 16.02 -57.45
CA ILE A 20 9.03 14.85 -56.77
C ILE A 20 9.87 14.52 -55.54
N LEU A 21 11.21 14.51 -55.66
CA LEU A 21 12.12 14.19 -54.56
C LEU A 21 11.95 15.16 -53.38
N ARG A 22 11.84 16.46 -53.66
CA ARG A 22 11.58 17.50 -52.64
C ARG A 22 10.22 17.34 -51.98
N GLN A 23 9.20 16.97 -52.76
CA GLN A 23 7.87 16.74 -52.22
C GLN A 23 7.83 15.50 -51.32
N THR A 24 8.52 14.42 -51.68
CA THR A 24 8.65 13.24 -50.80
C THR A 24 9.45 13.57 -49.55
N GLN A 25 10.55 14.31 -49.64
CA GLN A 25 11.33 14.72 -48.46
C GLN A 25 10.51 15.61 -47.50
N ALA A 26 9.72 16.54 -48.02
CA ALA A 26 8.85 17.38 -47.20
C ALA A 26 7.75 16.57 -46.51
N LYS A 27 7.20 15.54 -47.18
CA LYS A 27 6.24 14.62 -46.58
C LYS A 27 6.87 13.73 -45.52
N GLU A 28 8.08 13.20 -45.78
CA GLU A 28 8.83 12.42 -44.80
C GLU A 28 9.17 13.24 -43.55
N ALA A 29 9.56 14.51 -43.71
CA ALA A 29 9.81 15.39 -42.59
C ALA A 29 8.54 15.66 -41.77
N ALA A 30 7.41 15.92 -42.42
CA ALA A 30 6.13 16.11 -41.72
C ALA A 30 5.68 14.84 -40.96
N ILE A 31 5.86 13.66 -41.57
CA ILE A 31 5.56 12.38 -40.93
C ILE A 31 6.49 12.13 -39.73
N ASN A 32 7.78 12.46 -39.85
CA ASN A 32 8.74 12.33 -38.74
C ASN A 32 8.41 13.25 -37.56
N ASP A 33 7.96 14.48 -37.83
CA ASP A 33 7.54 15.42 -36.78
C ASP A 33 6.28 14.92 -36.06
N GLU A 34 5.30 14.36 -36.78
CA GLU A 34 4.12 13.74 -36.17
C GLU A 34 4.51 12.53 -35.31
N LEU A 35 5.39 11.65 -35.81
CA LEU A 35 5.90 10.51 -35.05
C LEU A 35 6.61 10.94 -33.76
N ALA A 36 7.44 11.98 -33.81
CA ALA A 36 8.13 12.51 -32.63
C ALA A 36 7.14 13.06 -31.59
N GLN A 37 6.04 13.68 -32.02
CA GLN A 37 4.97 14.12 -31.12
C GLN A 37 4.27 12.94 -30.45
N TYR A 38 3.96 11.88 -31.21
CA TYR A 38 3.36 10.66 -30.65
C TYR A 38 4.27 9.96 -29.65
N ASP A 39 5.57 9.83 -29.94
CA ASP A 39 6.54 9.24 -29.02
C ASP A 39 6.66 10.05 -27.71
N SER A 40 6.64 11.39 -27.80
CA SER A 40 6.64 12.24 -26.60
C SER A 40 5.37 12.04 -25.76
N LEU A 41 4.20 11.95 -26.39
CA LEU A 41 2.93 11.77 -25.69
C LEU A 41 2.80 10.38 -25.05
N LEU A 42 3.29 9.34 -25.72
CA LEU A 42 3.27 7.97 -25.21
C LEU A 42 4.19 7.79 -23.99
N ASN A 43 5.34 8.46 -23.99
CA ASN A 43 6.29 8.39 -22.88
C ASN A 43 5.84 9.21 -21.65
N ASP A 44 5.12 10.33 -21.82
CA ASP A 44 4.79 11.24 -20.71
C ASP A 44 3.37 11.04 -20.10
N ALA A 45 2.34 10.73 -20.89
CA ALA A 45 0.95 11.04 -20.50
C ALA A 45 0.12 9.87 -19.93
N GLY A 46 0.53 8.61 -20.11
CA GLY A 46 -0.29 7.44 -19.75
C GLY A 46 0.30 6.57 -18.65
N ASP A 47 1.60 6.28 -18.77
CA ASP A 47 2.25 5.31 -17.89
C ASP A 47 2.72 5.92 -16.57
N SER A 48 3.17 7.17 -16.55
CA SER A 48 3.76 7.77 -15.34
C SER A 48 2.77 7.95 -14.18
N GLU A 49 1.58 8.53 -14.40
CA GLU A 49 0.60 8.75 -13.33
C GLU A 49 -0.04 7.45 -12.82
N LEU A 50 -0.31 6.51 -13.74
CA LEU A 50 -0.85 5.19 -13.40
C LEU A 50 0.19 4.36 -12.65
N GLU A 51 1.46 4.43 -13.04
CA GLU A 51 2.57 3.80 -12.32
C GLU A 51 2.74 4.42 -10.92
N VAL A 52 2.73 5.74 -10.79
CA VAL A 52 2.77 6.42 -9.47
C VAL A 52 1.60 6.00 -8.59
N LEU A 53 0.39 5.88 -9.14
CA LEU A 53 -0.78 5.39 -8.40
C LEU A 53 -0.60 3.92 -7.96
N ARG A 54 -0.04 3.08 -8.84
CA ARG A 54 0.25 1.66 -8.56
C ARG A 54 1.29 1.53 -7.46
N GLU A 55 2.38 2.29 -7.53
CA GLU A 55 3.42 2.34 -6.50
C GLU A 55 2.86 2.78 -5.15
N ARG A 56 2.02 3.83 -5.13
CA ARG A 56 1.38 4.32 -3.91
C ARG A 56 0.48 3.26 -3.27
N ARG A 57 -0.29 2.51 -4.07
CA ARG A 57 -1.13 1.41 -3.59
C ARG A 57 -0.29 0.26 -3.04
N LEU A 58 0.76 -0.14 -3.75
CA LEU A 58 1.71 -1.18 -3.30
C LEU A 58 2.38 -0.79 -1.98
N ALA A 59 2.85 0.46 -1.85
CA ALA A 59 3.44 0.96 -0.63
C ALA A 59 2.44 0.97 0.54
N SER A 60 1.19 1.39 0.30
CA SER A 60 0.12 1.33 1.30
C SER A 60 -0.15 -0.10 1.78
N MET A 61 -0.27 -1.05 0.84
CA MET A 61 -0.48 -2.46 1.16
C MET A 61 0.68 -3.06 1.96
N LYS A 62 1.93 -2.75 1.59
CA LYS A 62 3.13 -3.19 2.32
C LYS A 62 3.12 -2.66 3.76
N ARG A 63 2.88 -1.36 3.94
CA ARG A 63 2.78 -0.74 5.28
C ARG A 63 1.68 -1.39 6.12
N ALA A 64 0.51 -1.64 5.54
CA ALA A 64 -0.59 -2.32 6.24
C ALA A 64 -0.24 -3.76 6.64
N ALA A 65 0.48 -4.49 5.78
CA ALA A 65 0.95 -5.84 6.08
C ALA A 65 1.99 -5.87 7.21
N GLU A 66 2.96 -4.96 7.17
CA GLU A 66 3.96 -4.79 8.23
C GLU A 66 3.31 -4.42 9.56
N GLN A 67 2.34 -3.50 9.54
CA GLN A 67 1.61 -3.10 10.75
C GLN A 67 0.86 -4.29 11.35
N ARG A 68 0.16 -5.09 10.53
CA ARG A 68 -0.49 -6.33 11.00
C ARG A 68 0.49 -7.34 11.58
N ARG A 69 1.73 -7.39 11.06
CA ARG A 69 2.78 -8.25 11.60
C ARG A 69 3.24 -7.75 12.98
N LYS A 70 3.51 -6.45 13.12
CA LYS A 70 3.87 -5.82 14.39
C LYS A 70 2.78 -6.03 15.46
N TRP A 71 1.51 -5.89 15.09
CA TRP A 71 0.40 -6.17 16.00
C TRP A 71 0.40 -7.62 16.49
N ARG A 72 0.59 -8.59 15.58
CA ARG A 72 0.73 -10.00 15.99
C ARG A 72 1.95 -10.25 16.88
N GLU A 73 3.09 -9.63 16.58
CA GLU A 73 4.30 -9.71 17.41
C GLU A 73 4.08 -9.12 18.82
N ALA A 74 3.24 -8.08 18.94
CA ALA A 74 2.83 -7.49 20.21
C ALA A 74 1.73 -8.29 20.95
N GLY A 75 1.30 -9.43 20.42
CA GLY A 75 0.26 -10.29 21.00
C GLY A 75 -1.16 -9.83 20.74
N HIS A 76 -1.41 -9.02 19.70
CA HIS A 76 -2.77 -8.69 19.25
C HIS A 76 -3.36 -9.89 18.50
N GLY A 77 -4.68 -10.02 18.51
CA GLY A 77 -5.37 -11.16 17.90
C GLY A 77 -5.74 -12.28 18.87
N THR A 78 -5.22 -12.25 20.09
CA THR A 78 -5.48 -13.22 21.16
C THR A 78 -6.09 -12.54 22.37
N TYR A 79 -6.86 -13.31 23.14
CA TYR A 79 -7.42 -12.90 24.41
C TYR A 79 -6.64 -13.54 25.56
N ASP A 80 -5.65 -12.83 26.07
CA ASP A 80 -4.71 -13.36 27.07
C ASP A 80 -4.99 -12.84 28.48
N ALA A 81 -4.67 -13.66 29.49
CA ALA A 81 -4.66 -13.23 30.89
C ALA A 81 -3.34 -12.51 31.21
N LEU A 82 -3.41 -11.32 31.79
CA LEU A 82 -2.24 -10.61 32.30
C LEU A 82 -2.13 -10.81 33.81
N GLY A 83 -0.95 -11.22 34.27
CA GLY A 83 -0.59 -11.26 35.69
C GLY A 83 -1.44 -12.21 36.53
N GLU A 84 -1.33 -13.52 36.28
CA GLU A 84 -1.92 -14.57 37.14
C GLU A 84 -1.15 -14.78 38.48
N GLY A 85 -0.24 -13.87 38.83
CA GLY A 85 0.56 -13.94 40.06
C GLY A 85 -0.23 -13.52 41.31
N GLN A 86 0.21 -14.00 42.48
CA GLN A 86 -0.41 -13.70 43.79
C GLN A 86 -0.27 -12.23 44.24
N HIS A 87 0.53 -11.41 43.56
CA HIS A 87 0.77 -10.01 43.92
C HIS A 87 0.20 -9.06 42.86
N GLY A 88 -0.64 -8.11 43.30
CA GLY A 88 -1.27 -7.12 42.41
C GLY A 88 -0.27 -6.23 41.65
N GLY A 89 0.96 -6.10 42.14
CA GLY A 89 2.04 -5.36 41.47
C GLY A 89 2.46 -5.95 40.12
N ASP A 90 2.40 -7.28 39.96
CA ASP A 90 2.80 -7.94 38.72
C ASP A 90 1.79 -7.71 37.59
N ALA A 91 0.49 -7.72 37.93
CA ALA A 91 -0.59 -7.41 37.00
C ALA A 91 -0.52 -5.95 36.51
N ALA A 92 -0.28 -5.00 37.43
CA ALA A 92 -0.12 -3.60 37.07
C ALA A 92 1.07 -3.39 36.13
N ARG A 93 2.23 -3.98 36.44
CA ARG A 93 3.42 -3.89 35.59
C ARG A 93 3.19 -4.46 34.19
N ALA A 94 2.61 -5.66 34.11
CA ALA A 94 2.31 -6.29 32.83
C ALA A 94 1.30 -5.47 32.00
N PHE A 95 0.31 -4.86 32.65
CA PHE A 95 -0.62 -3.92 32.02
C PHE A 95 0.09 -2.69 31.44
N PHE A 96 0.97 -2.04 32.20
CA PHE A 96 1.73 -0.88 31.71
C PHE A 96 2.69 -1.23 30.58
N ASP A 97 3.32 -2.39 30.62
CA ASP A 97 4.20 -2.83 29.53
C ASP A 97 3.42 -3.17 28.26
N ALA A 98 2.22 -3.75 28.40
CA ALA A 98 1.35 -4.04 27.27
C ALA A 98 0.74 -2.77 26.67
N SER A 99 0.37 -1.78 27.50
CA SER A 99 -0.23 -0.51 27.04
C SER A 99 0.78 0.36 26.30
N LYS A 100 2.05 0.36 26.72
CA LYS A 100 3.14 1.03 25.98
C LYS A 100 3.38 0.47 24.57
N LYS A 101 3.08 -0.82 24.36
CA LYS A 101 3.27 -1.50 23.08
C LYS A 101 2.06 -1.41 22.14
N SER A 102 0.93 -0.93 22.63
CA SER A 102 -0.36 -1.02 21.93
C SER A 102 -1.12 0.30 21.97
N ASP A 103 -1.42 0.87 20.80
CA ASP A 103 -2.18 2.14 20.72
C ASP A 103 -3.63 1.99 21.22
N ARG A 104 -4.22 0.82 21.02
CA ARG A 104 -5.59 0.48 21.41
C ARG A 104 -5.58 -0.79 22.23
N MET A 105 -6.20 -0.73 23.40
CA MET A 105 -6.31 -1.86 24.30
C MET A 105 -7.67 -1.90 24.98
N VAL A 106 -8.24 -3.10 25.09
CA VAL A 106 -9.44 -3.40 25.86
C VAL A 106 -9.05 -4.36 26.98
N VAL A 107 -9.33 -3.95 28.22
CA VAL A 107 -9.08 -4.73 29.42
C VAL A 107 -10.41 -5.13 30.05
N HIS A 108 -10.59 -6.42 30.29
CA HIS A 108 -11.68 -6.90 31.12
C HIS A 108 -11.18 -7.25 32.52
N PHE A 109 -11.55 -6.44 33.50
CA PHE A 109 -11.39 -6.78 34.91
C PHE A 109 -12.51 -7.72 35.32
N HIS A 110 -12.15 -8.96 35.69
CA HIS A 110 -13.12 -9.99 36.00
C HIS A 110 -12.88 -10.60 37.39
N ARG A 111 -13.96 -11.14 37.95
CA ARG A 111 -13.92 -11.98 39.16
C ARG A 111 -14.42 -13.38 38.78
N PRO A 112 -13.66 -14.46 39.05
CA PRO A 112 -14.06 -15.84 38.75
C PRO A 112 -15.43 -16.24 39.32
N SER A 113 -15.85 -15.59 40.41
CA SER A 113 -17.13 -15.82 41.07
C SER A 113 -18.36 -15.36 40.27
N THR A 114 -18.19 -14.59 39.19
CA THR A 114 -19.31 -14.01 38.42
C THR A 114 -19.60 -14.81 37.15
N ARG A 115 -20.74 -15.51 37.11
CA ARG A 115 -21.18 -16.33 35.94
C ARG A 115 -21.28 -15.58 34.60
N MET A 116 -21.47 -14.25 34.62
CA MET A 116 -21.60 -13.46 33.39
C MET A 116 -20.26 -13.23 32.67
N CYS A 117 -19.13 -13.40 33.36
CA CYS A 117 -17.81 -13.19 32.78
C CYS A 117 -17.48 -14.22 31.68
N ASP A 118 -17.99 -15.46 31.78
CA ASP A 118 -17.73 -16.51 30.79
C ASP A 118 -18.32 -16.16 29.41
N VAL A 119 -19.52 -15.59 29.40
CA VAL A 119 -20.16 -15.11 28.17
C VAL A 119 -19.34 -13.97 27.57
N PHE A 120 -18.85 -13.05 28.42
CA PHE A 120 -18.04 -11.91 27.98
C PHE A 120 -16.70 -12.37 27.38
N HIS A 121 -16.02 -13.33 28.02
CA HIS A 121 -14.80 -13.94 27.53
C HIS A 121 -14.97 -14.55 26.13
N SER A 122 -16.08 -15.27 25.88
CA SER A 122 -16.35 -15.85 24.57
C SER A 122 -16.51 -14.80 23.46
N HIS A 123 -17.15 -13.67 23.75
CA HIS A 123 -17.32 -12.59 22.79
C HIS A 123 -16.01 -11.82 22.56
N LEU A 124 -15.25 -11.56 23.61
CA LEU A 124 -13.95 -10.89 23.51
C LEU A 124 -12.93 -11.73 22.73
N ASP A 125 -12.90 -13.06 22.88
CA ASP A 125 -12.02 -13.91 22.06
C ASP A 125 -12.37 -13.84 20.57
N LYS A 126 -13.67 -13.84 20.23
CA LYS A 126 -14.13 -13.69 18.84
C LYS A 126 -13.76 -12.32 18.27
N LEU A 127 -13.86 -11.26 19.08
CA LEU A 127 -13.51 -9.91 18.68
C LEU A 127 -12.00 -9.74 18.51
N ALA A 128 -11.20 -10.31 19.42
CA ALA A 128 -9.74 -10.26 19.37
C ALA A 128 -9.21 -10.77 18.03
N ARG A 129 -9.73 -11.91 17.55
CA ARG A 129 -9.32 -12.50 16.26
C ARG A 129 -9.68 -11.64 15.05
N ARG A 130 -10.74 -10.83 15.15
CA ARG A 130 -11.22 -9.96 14.05
C ARG A 130 -10.52 -8.61 14.04
N HIS A 131 -10.18 -8.09 15.23
CA HIS A 131 -9.62 -6.75 15.42
C HIS A 131 -8.15 -6.83 15.84
N LEU A 132 -7.28 -7.09 14.86
CA LEU A 132 -5.83 -7.13 15.07
C LEU A 132 -5.23 -5.77 15.45
N GLU A 133 -5.96 -4.69 15.24
CA GLU A 133 -5.54 -3.34 15.61
C GLU A 133 -5.67 -3.06 17.12
N THR A 134 -6.35 -3.92 17.88
CA THR A 134 -6.63 -3.73 19.31
C THR A 134 -6.16 -4.93 20.13
N ARG A 135 -5.47 -4.65 21.24
CA ARG A 135 -5.05 -5.67 22.20
C ARG A 135 -6.18 -6.00 23.17
N PHE A 136 -6.55 -7.26 23.27
CA PHE A 136 -7.56 -7.71 24.23
C PHE A 136 -6.90 -8.51 25.35
N VAL A 137 -7.15 -8.13 26.60
CA VAL A 137 -6.57 -8.77 27.77
C VAL A 137 -7.57 -8.85 28.91
N ARG A 138 -7.37 -9.81 29.80
CA ARG A 138 -8.16 -9.96 31.04
C ARG A 138 -7.27 -9.92 32.27
N ILE A 139 -7.79 -9.34 33.33
CA ILE A 139 -7.10 -9.25 34.62
C ILE A 139 -8.07 -9.77 35.67
N ASN A 140 -7.61 -10.76 36.44
CA ASN A 140 -8.34 -11.24 37.60
C ASN A 140 -8.10 -10.28 38.76
N VAL A 141 -9.17 -9.80 39.39
CA VAL A 141 -9.08 -8.88 40.54
C VAL A 141 -9.32 -9.56 41.90
N ASP A 142 -9.60 -10.87 41.93
CA ASP A 142 -9.62 -11.64 43.18
C ASP A 142 -8.20 -11.70 43.76
N GLY A 143 -7.96 -10.93 44.84
CA GLY A 143 -6.67 -10.88 45.55
C GLY A 143 -6.02 -9.50 45.64
N CYS A 144 -6.46 -8.52 44.84
CA CYS A 144 -5.96 -7.14 44.94
C CYS A 144 -6.47 -6.39 46.19
N ASP A 145 -7.50 -6.92 46.86
CA ASP A 145 -8.11 -6.31 48.06
C ASP A 145 -7.32 -6.60 49.36
N LYS A 146 -6.19 -7.33 49.31
CA LYS A 146 -5.45 -7.73 50.52
C LYS A 146 -4.42 -6.72 51.05
N GLU A 147 -4.26 -5.56 50.40
CA GLU A 147 -3.48 -4.46 50.96
C GLU A 147 -4.41 -3.38 51.51
N GLY A 148 -4.95 -3.67 52.70
CA GLY A 148 -5.80 -2.78 53.49
C GLY A 148 -5.66 -3.13 54.96
N GLY A 149 -4.54 -2.72 55.55
CA GLY A 149 -4.24 -2.78 56.98
C GLY A 149 -3.24 -1.69 57.34
#